data_AF-A0A9P6QQI3-F1
#
_entry.id   AF-A0A9P6QQI3-F1
#
_cell.length_a   1.000
_cell.length_b   1.000
_cell.length_c   1.000
_cell.angle_alpha   90.00
_cell.angle_beta   90.00
_cell.angle_gamma   90.00
#
_symmetry.space_group_name_H-M   'P 1'
#
loop_
_entity.id
_entity.type
_entity.pdbx_description
1 polymer ?
#
loop_
_entity_poly.entity_id
_entity_poly.type
_entity_poly.pdbx_seq_one_letter_code
_entity_poly.pdbx_strand_id
1 'polypeptide(L)' 'MSADLTWLLIKNNNSFLVKRSGVQFSSEAGNLLNKNSFKYSGIANKKTVDISAAASGRGVVVATPKTKVTLTKGIR' A
#
# COMPACT_ATOMS: atom_id res chain seq x y z
N MET A 1 4.97 -11.26 7.23
CA MET A 1 5.92 -11.10 6.12
C MET A 1 6.82 -9.88 6.38
N SER A 2 8.09 -9.95 5.97
CA SER A 2 9.02 -8.81 6.02
C SER A 2 8.74 -7.89 4.83
N ALA A 3 8.62 -6.58 5.08
CA ALA A 3 8.30 -5.61 4.03
C ALA A 3 9.44 -5.52 3.00
N ASP A 4 10.69 -5.55 3.46
CA ASP A 4 11.88 -5.46 2.61
C ASP A 4 11.98 -6.65 1.66
N LEU A 5 11.76 -7.86 2.18
CA LEU A 5 11.78 -9.07 1.35
C LEU A 5 10.65 -9.04 0.32
N THR A 6 9.43 -8.69 0.73
CA THR A 6 8.30 -8.57 -0.19
C THR A 6 8.62 -7.57 -1.30
N TRP A 7 9.17 -6.41 -0.96
CA TRP A 7 9.57 -5.40 -1.94
C TRP A 7 10.60 -5.89 -2.94
N LEU A 8 11.65 -6.59 -2.48
CA LEU A 8 12.67 -7.14 -3.36
C LEU A 8 12.10 -8.11 -4.39
N LEU A 9 11.06 -8.86 -4.03
CA LEU A 9 10.36 -9.78 -4.93
C LEU A 9 9.46 -9.02 -5.92
N ILE A 10 8.69 -8.02 -5.46
CA ILE A 10 7.64 -7.40 -6.27
C ILE A 10 8.09 -6.18 -7.07
N LYS A 11 9.23 -5.54 -6.74
CA LYS A 11 9.65 -4.24 -7.34
C LYS A 11 9.73 -4.24 -8.87
N ASN A 12 9.98 -5.41 -9.47
CA ASN A 12 10.14 -5.59 -10.91
C ASN A 12 9.14 -6.57 -11.53
N ASN A 13 8.37 -7.30 -10.72
CA ASN A 13 7.57 -8.44 -11.17
C ASN A 13 6.23 -8.50 -10.41
N ASN A 14 5.35 -7.52 -10.66
CA ASN A 14 3.98 -7.52 -10.15
C ASN A 14 3.01 -7.07 -11.26
N SER A 15 1.75 -7.50 -11.19
CA SER A 15 0.73 -7.24 -12.22
C SER A 15 0.26 -5.79 -12.28
N PHE A 16 0.52 -4.99 -11.24
CA PHE A 16 0.14 -3.57 -11.16
C PHE A 16 1.21 -2.65 -11.75
N LEU A 17 2.39 -3.19 -12.07
CA LEU A 17 3.54 -2.43 -12.55
C LEU A 17 3.34 -2.01 -14.01
N VAL A 18 3.39 -0.70 -14.23
CA VAL A 18 3.30 -0.09 -15.56
C VAL A 18 4.59 0.68 -15.84
N LYS A 19 5.36 0.23 -16.82
CA LYS A 19 6.60 0.88 -17.28
C LYS A 19 6.34 1.55 -18.62
N ARG A 20 6.43 2.88 -18.68
CA ARG A 20 6.23 3.66 -19.91
C ARG A 20 7.04 4.95 -19.88
N SER A 21 7.62 5.31 -21.01
CA SER A 21 8.35 6.58 -21.20
C SER A 21 9.43 6.86 -20.14
N GLY A 22 10.16 5.82 -19.72
CA GLY A 22 11.23 5.93 -18.70
C GLY A 22 10.74 6.07 -17.25
N VAL A 23 9.43 6.07 -17.01
CA VAL A 23 8.82 6.17 -15.68
C VAL A 23 8.17 4.85 -15.28
N GLN A 24 8.23 4.52 -13.98
CA GLN A 24 7.63 3.31 -13.42
C GLN A 24 6.48 3.68 -12.47
N PHE A 25 5.28 3.24 -12.82
CA PHE A 25 4.07 3.43 -12.04
C PHE A 25 3.56 2.09 -11.49
N SER A 26 2.74 2.15 -10.45
CA SER A 26 2.08 1.01 -9.83
C SER A 26 0.63 1.37 -9.54
N SER A 27 -0.32 0.56 -10.01
CA SER A 27 -1.77 0.73 -9.77
C SER A 27 -2.28 -0.07 -8.56
N GLU A 28 -1.39 -0.38 -7.61
CA GLU A 28 -1.75 -1.12 -6.40
C GLU A 28 -2.61 -0.26 -5.44
N ALA A 29 -3.56 -0.89 -4.73
CA ALA A 29 -4.36 -0.22 -3.70
C ALA A 29 -3.48 0.31 -2.56
N GLY A 30 -3.78 1.49 -2.03
CA GLY A 30 -2.97 2.15 -0.99
C GLY A 30 -1.72 2.87 -1.48
N ASN A 31 -1.45 2.92 -2.79
CA ASN A 31 -0.37 3.73 -3.37
C ASN A 31 -0.89 5.10 -3.82
N LEU A 32 -0.86 6.07 -2.91
CA LEU A 32 -1.43 7.41 -3.14
C LEU A 32 -0.81 8.19 -4.30
N LEU A 33 0.43 7.87 -4.70
CA LEU A 33 1.14 8.57 -5.77
C LEU A 33 1.29 7.73 -7.05
N ASN A 34 0.72 6.52 -7.07
CA ASN A 34 0.90 5.52 -8.13
C ASN A 34 2.37 5.28 -8.52
N LYS A 35 3.31 5.54 -7.61
CA LYS A 35 4.76 5.48 -7.90
C LYS A 35 5.29 4.10 -7.52
N ASN A 36 6.05 3.45 -8.42
CA ASN A 36 6.75 2.21 -8.07
C ASN A 36 7.92 2.52 -7.11
N SER A 37 7.66 2.54 -5.81
CA SER A 37 8.65 2.83 -4.78
C SER A 37 8.25 2.17 -3.46
N PHE A 38 9.23 1.68 -2.71
CA PHE A 38 9.02 1.02 -1.43
C PHE A 38 8.16 1.83 -0.46
N LYS A 39 8.38 3.15 -0.38
CA LYS A 39 7.65 4.04 0.53
C LYS A 39 6.13 4.08 0.30
N TYR A 40 5.70 3.90 -0.95
CA TYR A 40 4.30 4.04 -1.35
C TYR A 40 3.65 2.70 -1.71
N SER A 41 4.40 1.58 -1.63
CA SER A 41 3.84 0.27 -1.98
C SER A 41 2.83 -0.18 -0.93
N GLY A 42 1.61 -0.41 -1.41
CA GLY A 42 0.50 -0.96 -0.63
C GLY A 42 0.68 -2.45 -0.31
N ILE A 43 1.40 -3.17 -1.17
CA ILE A 43 1.62 -4.61 -1.08
C ILE A 43 2.77 -4.94 -0.11
N ALA A 44 3.85 -4.15 -0.12
CA ALA A 44 5.02 -4.41 0.71
C ALA A 44 4.82 -3.96 2.18
N ASN A 45 4.15 -2.82 2.39
CA ASN A 45 4.02 -2.23 3.72
C ASN A 45 2.80 -2.76 4.49
N LYS A 46 3.00 -3.06 5.77
CA LYS A 46 1.90 -3.52 6.66
C LYS A 46 0.92 -2.41 7.04
N LYS A 47 1.40 -1.17 7.10
CA LYS A 47 0.62 0.01 7.47
C LYS A 47 0.53 0.91 6.25
N THR A 48 -0.65 0.98 5.66
CA THR A 48 -0.93 1.75 4.46
C THR A 48 -2.25 2.49 4.65
N VAL A 49 -2.40 3.62 3.96
CA VAL A 49 -3.63 4.39 3.95
C VAL A 49 -4.06 4.49 2.51
N ASP A 50 -5.27 4.04 2.24
CA ASP A 50 -5.90 4.14 0.93
C ASP A 50 -6.99 5.21 0.98
N ILE A 51 -7.04 6.02 -0.07
CA ILE A 51 -7.97 7.16 -0.19
C ILE A 51 -8.66 7.02 -1.53
N SER A 52 -9.99 6.87 -1.51
CA SER A 52 -10.82 6.77 -2.71
C SER A 52 -12.02 7.71 -2.63
N ALA A 53 -12.58 8.05 -3.79
CA ALA A 53 -13.80 8.83 -3.85
C ALA A 53 -14.99 8.01 -3.31
N ALA A 54 -15.87 8.64 -2.55
CA ALA A 54 -17.08 7.97 -2.09
C ALA A 54 -18.01 7.64 -3.27
N ALA A 55 -18.63 6.45 -3.24
CA ALA A 55 -19.54 5.99 -4.30
C ALA A 55 -20.75 6.92 -4.52
N SER A 56 -21.13 7.71 -3.51
CA SER A 56 -22.18 8.73 -3.58
C SER A 56 -21.77 10.00 -4.37
N GLY A 57 -20.54 10.08 -4.86
CA GLY A 57 -20.00 11.25 -5.57
C GLY A 57 -19.71 12.46 -4.67
N ARG A 58 -19.97 12.34 -3.36
CA ARG A 58 -19.67 13.37 -2.36
C ARG A 58 -18.96 12.74 -1.16
N GLY A 59 -17.75 13.23 -0.90
CA GLY A 59 -16.91 12.79 0.21
C GLY A 59 -15.77 11.86 -0.20
N VAL A 60 -15.03 11.41 0.80
CA VAL A 60 -13.81 10.60 0.66
C VAL A 60 -13.92 9.37 1.55
N VAL A 61 -13.52 8.22 1.03
CA VAL A 61 -13.39 6.97 1.78
C VAL A 61 -11.93 6.76 2.12
N VAL A 62 -11.66 6.58 3.41
CA VAL A 62 -10.32 6.25 3.91
C VAL A 62 -10.34 4.80 4.39
N ALA A 63 -9.44 3.98 3.86
CA ALA A 63 -9.29 2.59 4.25
C ALA A 63 -7.88 2.33 4.78
N THR A 64 -7.79 1.52 5.83
CA THR A 64 -6.53 1.08 6.44
C THR A 64 -6.57 -0.42 6.67
N PRO A 65 -5.46 -1.16 6.44
CA PRO A 65 -5.40 -2.58 6.73
C PRO A 65 -5.72 -2.87 8.20
N LYS A 66 -6.53 -3.91 8.43
CA LYS A 66 -6.85 -4.37 9.79
C LYS A 66 -5.57 -4.83 10.48
N THR A 67 -5.20 -4.15 11.56
CA THR A 67 -4.12 -4.60 12.44
C THR A 67 -4.72 -5.40 13.58
N LYS A 68 -4.23 -6.64 13.81
CA LYS A 68 -4.56 -7.38 15.02
C LYS A 68 -3.87 -6.67 16.20
N VAL A 69 -4.66 -5.99 17.03
CA VAL A 69 -4.16 -5.41 18.28
C VAL A 69 -4.06 -6.54 19.31
N THR A 70 -2.84 -7.00 19.58
CA THR A 70 -2.60 -7.85 20.75
C THR A 70 -2.57 -6.93 21.97
N LEU A 71 -3.55 -7.05 22.86
CA LEU A 71 -3.49 -6.42 24.18
C LEU A 71 -2.32 -7.02 24.95
N THR A 72 -1.16 -6.36 24.95
CA THR A 72 -0.14 -6.60 25.97
C THR A 72 -0.72 -6.11 27.29
N LYS A 73 -1.33 -7.04 28.04
CA LYS A 73 -1.75 -6.82 29.42
C LYS A 73 -0.52 -6.30 30.16
N GLY A 74 -0.62 -5.06 30.66
CA GLY A 74 0.49 -4.33 31.25
C GLY A 74 1.26 -5.18 32.25
N ILE A 75 2.58 -5.25 32.06
CA ILE A 75 3.49 -5.54 33.15
C ILE A 75 3.59 -4.21 33.90
N ARG A 76 3.06 -4.22 35.12
CA ARG A 76 3.32 -3.21 36.14
C ARG A 76 4.81 -3.19 36.47
#